data_AF-A0A920MNY5-F1
#
_entry.id   AF-A0A920MNY5-F1
#
_cell.length_a   1.000
_cell.length_b   1.000
_cell.length_c   1.000
_cell.angle_alpha   90.00
_cell.angle_beta   90.00
_cell.angle_gamma   90.00
#
_symmetry.space_group_name_H-M   'P 1'
#
loop_
_entity.id
_entity.type
_entity.pdbx_description
1 polymer ?
#
loop_
_entity_poly.entity_id
_entity_poly.type
_entity_poly.pdbx_seq_one_letter_code
_entity_poly.pdbx_strand_id
1 'polypeptide(L)'
;MKRAIAFLILCLGLRLSIALIAKNLSTKALKLSAIPALLLGISFISLYVFDLRKNGIEAGGKIWWNSLRPVHGMLFVLYSVYAFKGEKNAYIVLLLDVFIGLLAWLNKYCLTE
;
A
#
# COMPACT_ATOMS: atom_id res chain seq x y z
N MET A 1 4.06 -18.68 -11.61
CA MET A 1 2.70 -18.22 -12.00
C MET A 1 1.70 -18.04 -10.84
N LYS A 2 1.17 -19.08 -10.16
CA LYS A 2 0.09 -18.91 -9.13
C LYS A 2 0.41 -17.88 -8.02
N ARG A 3 1.68 -17.79 -7.62
CA ARG A 3 2.19 -16.89 -6.56
C ARG A 3 2.25 -15.42 -7.00
N ALA A 4 2.65 -15.18 -8.25
CA ALA A 4 2.74 -13.83 -8.80
C ALA A 4 1.35 -13.19 -8.93
N ILE A 5 0.35 -13.99 -9.30
CA ILE A 5 -1.05 -13.56 -9.40
C ILE A 5 -1.65 -13.21 -8.03
N ALA A 6 -1.31 -13.96 -6.98
CA ALA A 6 -1.81 -13.70 -5.63
C ALA A 6 -1.39 -12.31 -5.11
N PHE A 7 -0.14 -11.88 -5.35
CA PHE A 7 0.32 -10.53 -5.00
C PHE A 7 -0.46 -9.44 -5.77
N LEU A 8 -0.65 -9.63 -7.08
CA LEU A 8 -1.37 -8.68 -7.92
C LEU A 8 -2.83 -8.51 -7.49
N ILE A 9 -3.53 -9.60 -7.20
CA ILE A 9 -4.95 -9.54 -6.84
C ILE A 9 -5.12 -9.05 -5.39
N LEU A 10 -4.44 -9.67 -4.43
CA LEU A 10 -4.67 -9.40 -3.00
C LEU A 10 -4.01 -8.11 -2.53
N CYS A 11 -2.75 -7.88 -2.89
CA CYS A 11 -2.00 -6.74 -2.38
C CYS A 11 -2.20 -5.51 -3.27
N LEU A 12 -1.89 -5.65 -4.56
CA LEU A 12 -1.94 -4.54 -5.49
C LEU A 12 -3.39 -4.13 -5.82
N GLY A 13 -4.28 -5.11 -6.05
CA GLY A 13 -5.69 -4.88 -6.32
C GLY A 13 -6.41 -4.20 -5.17
N LEU A 14 -6.13 -4.59 -3.92
CA LEU A 14 -6.69 -3.93 -2.74
C LEU A 14 -6.21 -2.48 -2.63
N ARG A 15 -4.91 -2.22 -2.81
CA ARG A 15 -4.34 -0.86 -2.76
C ARG A 15 -4.90 0.05 -3.85
N LEU A 16 -5.04 -0.48 -5.06
CA LEU A 16 -5.67 0.25 -6.17
C LEU A 16 -7.14 0.55 -5.87
N SER A 17 -7.87 -0.40 -5.30
CA SER A 17 -9.26 -0.19 -4.87
C SER A 17 -9.37 0.95 -3.85
N ILE A 18 -8.47 0.98 -2.85
CA ILE A 18 -8.44 2.05 -1.84
C ILE A 18 -8.16 3.41 -2.52
N ALA A 19 -7.22 3.48 -3.47
CA ALA A 19 -6.93 4.72 -4.20
C ALA A 19 -8.13 5.21 -5.03
N LEU A 20 -8.81 4.30 -5.73
CA LEU A 20 -10.00 4.62 -6.53
C LEU A 20 -11.20 5.03 -5.67
N ILE A 21 -11.38 4.41 -4.51
CA ILE A 21 -12.39 4.83 -3.53
C ILE A 21 -12.05 6.24 -3.05
N ALA A 22 -10.81 6.48 -2.61
CA ALA A 22 -10.36 7.77 -2.09
C ALA A 22 -10.58 8.93 -3.09
N LYS A 23 -10.36 8.68 -4.39
CA LYS A 23 -10.60 9.65 -5.46
C LYS A 23 -12.04 10.16 -5.50
N ASN A 24 -13.01 9.30 -5.17
CA ASN A 24 -14.45 9.60 -5.29
C ASN A 24 -15.12 9.99 -3.96
N LEU A 25 -14.36 10.10 -2.85
CA LEU A 25 -14.92 10.44 -1.55
C LEU A 25 -15.37 11.92 -1.46
N SER A 26 -16.49 12.15 -0.77
CA SER A 26 -16.87 13.49 -0.30
C SER A 26 -15.81 14.04 0.66
N THR A 27 -15.73 15.36 0.85
CA THR A 27 -14.65 15.95 1.67
C THR A 27 -14.71 15.46 3.13
N LYS A 28 -15.92 15.26 3.67
CA LYS A 28 -16.13 14.70 5.01
C LYS A 28 -15.65 13.25 5.09
N ALA A 29 -16.01 12.41 4.12
CA ALA A 29 -15.59 11.02 4.08
C ALA A 29 -14.08 10.87 3.83
N LEU A 30 -13.50 11.74 3.01
CA LEU A 30 -12.05 11.81 2.78
C LEU A 30 -11.30 12.09 4.08
N LYS A 31 -11.73 13.12 4.84
CA LYS A 31 -11.15 13.42 6.15
C LYS A 31 -11.28 12.25 7.13
N LEU A 32 -12.42 11.56 7.12
CA LEU A 32 -12.62 10.35 7.95
C LEU A 32 -11.67 9.21 7.55
N SER A 33 -11.39 9.05 6.25
CA SER A 33 -10.45 8.02 5.75
C SER A 33 -9.00 8.23 6.18
N ALA A 34 -8.64 9.41 6.69
CA ALA A 34 -7.31 9.69 7.21
C ALA A 34 -6.95 8.80 8.41
N ILE A 35 -7.92 8.51 9.28
CA ILE A 35 -7.72 7.71 10.50
C ILE A 35 -7.29 6.27 10.16
N PRO A 36 -8.06 5.47 9.38
CA PRO A 36 -7.64 4.12 9.04
C PRO A 36 -6.36 4.10 8.21
N ALA A 37 -6.14 5.10 7.34
CA ALA A 37 -4.90 5.17 6.58
C ALA A 37 -3.66 5.42 7.45
N LEU A 38 -3.77 6.26 8.49
CA LEU A 38 -2.69 6.48 9.46
C LEU A 38 -2.36 5.19 10.20
N LEU A 39 -3.39 4.48 10.67
CA LEU A 39 -3.23 3.19 11.36
C LEU A 39 -2.54 2.16 10.45
N LEU A 40 -2.94 2.07 9.18
CA LEU A 40 -2.29 1.20 8.20
C LEU A 40 -0.83 1.60 7.95
N GLY A 41 -0.56 2.90 7.82
CA GLY A 41 0.79 3.42 7.61
C GLY A 41 1.75 3.08 8.76
N ILE A 42 1.31 3.34 10.00
CA ILE A 42 2.06 2.98 11.21
C ILE A 42 2.22 1.46 11.30
N SER A 43 1.18 0.70 10.99
CA SER A 43 1.24 -0.77 11.02
C SER A 43 2.31 -1.30 10.06
N PHE A 44 2.42 -0.78 8.84
CA PHE A 44 3.47 -1.21 7.90
C PHE A 44 4.88 -0.91 8.43
N ILE A 45 5.09 0.27 9.01
CA ILE A 45 6.37 0.66 9.60
C ILE A 45 6.71 -0.26 10.78
N SER A 46 5.78 -0.46 11.71
CA SER A 46 5.97 -1.34 12.88
C SER A 46 6.25 -2.79 12.47
N LEU A 47 5.54 -3.32 11.47
CA LEU A 47 5.77 -4.67 10.94
C LEU A 47 7.19 -4.86 10.40
N TYR A 48 7.82 -3.78 9.91
CA TYR A 48 9.21 -3.80 9.46
C TYR A 48 10.19 -3.65 10.62
N VAL A 49 10.02 -2.62 11.45
CA VAL A 49 10.95 -2.28 12.56
C VAL A 49 11.06 -3.42 13.56
N PHE A 50 9.93 -4.05 13.90
CA PHE A 50 9.88 -5.13 14.87
C PHE A 50 9.95 -6.53 14.24
N ASP A 51 10.14 -6.62 12.91
CA ASP A 51 10.23 -7.88 12.15
C ASP A 51 9.08 -8.88 12.46
N LEU A 52 7.86 -8.35 12.65
CA LEU A 52 6.72 -9.10 13.20
C LEU A 52 6.08 -10.07 12.21
N ARG A 53 6.35 -9.93 10.91
CA ARG A 53 5.73 -10.77 9.86
C ARG A 53 6.72 -11.16 8.78
N LYS A 54 7.19 -12.41 8.86
CA LYS A 54 8.18 -13.00 7.94
C LYS A 54 7.56 -13.68 6.72
N ASN A 55 6.35 -14.24 6.87
CA ASN A 55 5.69 -15.03 5.83
C ASN A 55 4.33 -14.46 5.44
N GLY A 56 3.95 -14.66 4.17
CA GLY A 56 2.68 -14.23 3.62
C GLY A 56 2.23 -15.08 2.45
N ILE A 57 0.92 -15.34 2.37
CA ILE A 57 0.30 -16.11 1.29
C ILE A 57 0.50 -15.38 -0.04
N GLU A 58 0.38 -14.04 -0.02
CA GLU A 58 0.61 -13.16 -1.17
C GLU A 58 2.06 -13.19 -1.67
N ALA A 59 3.01 -13.57 -0.81
CA ALA A 59 4.41 -13.76 -1.17
C ALA A 59 4.75 -15.23 -1.50
N GLY A 60 3.82 -16.15 -1.27
CA GLY A 60 4.03 -17.59 -1.44
C GLY A 60 5.09 -18.18 -0.52
N GLY A 61 5.29 -17.59 0.67
CA GLY A 61 6.37 -17.93 1.59
C GLY A 61 6.95 -16.68 2.25
N LYS A 62 8.28 -16.59 2.32
CA LYS A 62 8.99 -15.44 2.89
C LYS A 62 8.67 -14.16 2.11
N ILE A 63 8.32 -13.09 2.82
CA ILE A 63 7.92 -11.82 2.21
C ILE A 63 9.15 -11.12 1.64
N TRP A 64 9.27 -11.14 0.32
CA TRP A 64 10.41 -10.59 -0.42
C TRP A 64 10.41 -9.06 -0.49
N TRP A 65 9.24 -8.42 -0.39
CA TRP A 65 9.08 -6.96 -0.41
C TRP A 65 9.12 -6.33 1.00
N ASN A 66 9.63 -7.05 2.02
CA ASN A 66 9.63 -6.56 3.40
C ASN A 66 10.34 -5.20 3.55
N SER A 67 11.44 -4.99 2.83
CA SER A 67 12.20 -3.73 2.82
C SER A 67 11.44 -2.54 2.24
N LEU A 68 10.37 -2.77 1.46
CA LEU A 68 9.53 -1.71 0.90
C LEU A 68 8.41 -1.29 1.87
N ARG A 69 8.16 -2.05 2.96
CA ARG A 69 7.10 -1.72 3.93
C ARG A 69 7.23 -0.30 4.51
N PRO A 70 8.42 0.19 4.91
CA PRO A 70 8.55 1.56 5.40
C PRO A 70 8.14 2.59 4.35
N VAL A 71 8.49 2.38 3.08
CA VAL A 71 8.11 3.28 1.97
C VAL A 71 6.59 3.33 1.82
N HIS A 72 5.94 2.16 1.76
CA HIS A 72 4.47 2.06 1.69
C HIS A 72 3.80 2.66 2.93
N GLY A 73 4.36 2.41 4.11
CA GLY A 73 3.88 2.98 5.36
C GLY A 73 3.92 4.51 5.37
N MET A 74 5.05 5.11 4.94
CA MET A 74 5.19 6.56 4.80
C MET A 74 4.21 7.15 3.79
N LEU A 75 3.95 6.48 2.67
CA LEU A 75 2.95 6.93 1.69
C LEU A 75 1.53 6.92 2.26
N PHE A 76 1.18 5.91 3.05
CA PHE A 76 -0.12 5.88 3.75
C PHE A 76 -0.25 6.98 4.81
N VAL A 77 0.83 7.28 5.55
CA VAL A 77 0.87 8.42 6.49
C VAL A 77 0.73 9.73 5.72
N LEU A 78 1.43 9.90 4.59
CA LEU A 78 1.34 11.10 3.76
C LEU A 78 -0.05 11.29 3.17
N TYR A 79 -0.68 10.22 2.67
CA TYR A 79 -2.09 10.23 2.28
C TYR A 79 -2.97 10.70 3.43
N SER A 80 -2.78 10.15 4.64
CA SER A 80 -3.57 10.51 5.82
C SER A 80 -3.50 12.01 6.12
N VAL A 81 -2.30 12.60 6.08
CA VAL A 81 -2.11 14.05 6.30
C VAL A 81 -2.89 14.88 5.27
N TYR A 82 -2.78 14.55 3.98
CA TYR A 82 -3.52 15.27 2.93
C TYR A 82 -5.03 15.04 3.00
N ALA A 83 -5.46 13.82 3.28
CA ALA A 83 -6.86 13.46 3.45
C ALA A 83 -7.50 14.22 4.63
N PHE A 84 -6.79 14.35 5.75
CA PHE A 84 -7.24 15.10 6.93
C PHE A 84 -7.38 16.61 6.64
N LYS A 85 -6.48 17.17 5.82
CA LYS A 85 -6.60 18.55 5.30
C LYS A 85 -7.79 18.72 4.34
N GLY A 86 -8.33 17.62 3.81
CA GLY A 86 -9.44 17.63 2.86
C GLY A 86 -8.99 17.79 1.41
N GLU A 87 -7.70 17.55 1.12
CA GLU A 87 -7.13 17.69 -0.22
C GLU A 87 -7.65 16.59 -1.14
N LYS A 88 -8.47 16.97 -2.12
CA LYS A 88 -9.11 16.03 -3.05
C LYS A 88 -8.12 15.18 -3.85
N ASN A 89 -6.92 15.71 -4.05
CA ASN A 89 -5.85 15.03 -4.79
C ASN A 89 -5.01 14.08 -3.91
N ALA A 90 -5.35 13.88 -2.63
CA ALA A 90 -4.64 12.97 -1.73
C ALA A 90 -4.50 11.55 -2.31
N TYR A 91 -5.48 11.07 -3.07
CA TYR A 91 -5.46 9.74 -3.69
C TYR A 91 -4.23 9.51 -4.61
N ILE A 92 -3.62 10.58 -5.14
CA ILE A 92 -2.40 10.49 -5.96
C ILE A 92 -1.26 9.83 -5.17
N VAL A 93 -1.19 10.06 -3.86
CA VAL A 93 -0.19 9.42 -2.99
C VAL A 93 -0.42 7.91 -2.92
N LEU A 94 -1.68 7.46 -2.88
CA LEU A 94 -2.02 6.04 -2.92
C LEU A 94 -1.80 5.42 -4.31
N LEU A 95 -1.98 6.18 -5.38
CA LEU A 95 -1.62 5.72 -6.73
C LEU A 95 -0.10 5.52 -6.84
N LEU A 96 0.70 6.43 -6.28
CA LEU A 96 2.16 6.25 -6.21
C LEU A 96 2.54 4.98 -5.44
N ASP A 97 1.85 4.69 -4.33
CA ASP A 97 2.03 3.44 -3.57
C ASP A 97 1.79 2.19 -4.44
N VAL A 98 0.71 2.20 -5.23
CA VAL A 98 0.38 1.15 -6.20
C VAL A 98 1.48 1.04 -7.26
N PHE A 99 1.95 2.15 -7.83
CA PHE A 99 3.01 2.13 -8.84
C PHE A 99 4.31 1.51 -8.30
N ILE A 100 4.72 1.85 -7.08
CA ILE A 100 5.91 1.23 -6.45
C ILE A 100 5.69 -0.28 -6.26
N GLY A 101 4.51 -0.69 -5.80
CA GLY A 101 4.17 -2.10 -5.65
C GLY A 101 4.20 -2.86 -6.98
N LEU A 102 3.72 -2.25 -8.06
CA LEU A 102 3.75 -2.82 -9.40
C LEU A 102 5.19 -2.94 -9.93
N LEU A 103 6.03 -1.92 -9.77
CA LEU A 103 7.43 -1.96 -10.18
C LEU A 103 8.22 -3.04 -9.41
N ALA A 104 7.98 -3.17 -8.11
CA ALA A 104 8.59 -4.21 -7.29
C ALA A 104 8.21 -5.61 -7.76
N TRP A 105 6.94 -5.80 -8.14
CA TRP A 105 6.45 -7.06 -8.71
C TRP A 105 7.06 -7.35 -10.08
N LEU A 106 7.10 -6.36 -10.99
CA LEU A 106 7.71 -6.50 -12.32
C LEU A 106 9.20 -6.86 -12.22
N ASN A 107 9.93 -6.20 -11.32
CA ASN A 107 11.33 -6.52 -11.09
C ASN A 107 11.48 -7.99 -10.68
N LYS A 108 10.67 -8.44 -9.70
CA LYS A 108 10.78 -9.78 -9.12
C LYS A 108 10.38 -10.92 -10.07
N TYR A 109 9.38 -10.73 -10.91
CA TYR A 109 8.77 -11.80 -11.72
C TYR A 109 8.94 -11.64 -13.23
N CYS A 110 9.43 -10.50 -13.73
CA CYS A 110 9.60 -10.26 -15.17
C CYS A 110 11.04 -9.87 -15.56
N LEU A 111 11.82 -9.25 -14.66
CA LEU A 111 13.18 -8.77 -14.99
C LEU A 111 14.32 -9.61 -14.38
N THR A 112 14.05 -10.36 -13.30
CA THR A 112 15.02 -11.25 -12.65
C THR A 112 14.63 -12.73 -12.73
N GLU A 113 13.78 -13.10 -13.69
CA GLU A 113 13.58 -14.50 -14.11
C GLU A 113 14.51 -14.87 -15.27
#